data_AF-A0A9Q1HUC8-F1
#
_entry.id   AF-A0A9Q1HUC8-F1
#
_cell.length_a   1.000
_cell.length_b   1.000
_cell.length_c   1.000
_cell.angle_alpha   90.00
_cell.angle_beta   90.00
_cell.angle_gamma   90.00
#
_symmetry.space_group_name_H-M   'P 1'
#
loop_
_entity.id
_entity.type
_entity.pdbx_description
1 polymer ?
#
loop_
_entity_poly.entity_id
_entity_poly.type
_entity_poly.pdbx_seq_one_letter_code
_entity_poly.pdbx_strand_id
1 'polypeptide(L)'
;MMKIKMRVLSWFVSLICAIRTEGFSVRGPAMPLLVQLGASVTLPCSVDTPIPLHELEVQWMRDSESLVHLFLEGESRPESQSPAYSGRAEFFTEEISKGNFSLLLRNVTTEDRGMYQCVVHTEEESSEANVTVDTERLVVTGADVPVFAYTGADVILNCSVDTHVPLGELEVEWTKTNEEIQVLLFMEGRYRPESQPERFRGRAEFFIEEIPKGNFSMKLKDVKTEDTAQFMCTVHTDRESVSATANLEVGFTNWQLSTLVLSMAAAVFAVLICIPVLRCIQNQDKSNRALLLYYIHVSVPCILISIAFALWGKIEGSFREAYVCIVINVMRILWIFKMSPYKPPGPCHIRLSKLAVPLEMFVITAGFNSMWKPLTVILLLQLSINFQLACFMIFMRSSFFLVLVLFLVKIALLLAFGLISFIYCLVKCRCVCQKVFLLLWFILDITLSFVILGIILENDKELPAWMCFYAFLYVLTATWAFQHNTDDYDDDFEWDVAHILVYVFGSTLSVINSIALATEVFLKAEKGERTVEDFWLIVLPFESLFLAYWVGLQMYASYKRKREKIRHELMRIAQCCRRRVQSPASSRHDQTRQAEPVEMNLLST
;
A
#
# COMPACT_ATOMS: atom_id res chain seq x y z
N MET A 1 41.41 48.51 59.66
CA MET A 1 42.41 47.45 59.89
C MET A 1 41.82 46.03 60.11
N MET A 2 40.61 45.86 60.64
CA MET A 2 40.04 44.52 60.92
C MET A 2 39.51 43.75 59.69
N LYS A 3 39.05 44.44 58.63
CA LYS A 3 38.55 43.81 57.39
C LYS A 3 39.64 43.21 56.49
N ILE A 4 40.90 43.64 56.64
CA ILE A 4 42.03 43.14 55.83
C ILE A 4 42.59 41.83 56.43
N LYS A 5 42.65 41.71 57.78
CA LYS A 5 43.06 40.47 58.46
C LYS A 5 42.14 39.27 58.14
N MET A 6 40.83 39.52 57.99
CA MET A 6 39.84 38.46 57.74
C MET A 6 39.83 37.97 56.28
N ARG A 7 40.21 38.83 55.32
CA ARG A 7 40.39 38.44 53.92
C ARG A 7 41.69 37.66 53.71
N VAL A 8 42.79 38.04 54.37
CA VAL A 8 44.03 37.27 54.29
C VAL A 8 43.87 35.88 54.91
N LEU A 9 43.15 35.77 56.05
CA LEU A 9 42.82 34.47 56.64
C LEU A 9 41.94 33.61 55.73
N SER A 10 40.94 34.20 55.06
CA SER A 10 40.09 33.51 54.09
C SER A 10 40.86 33.05 52.84
N TRP A 11 41.84 33.84 52.37
CA TRP A 11 42.71 33.44 51.26
C TRP A 11 43.69 32.34 51.69
N PHE A 12 44.24 32.40 52.91
CA PHE A 12 45.06 31.32 53.46
C PHE A 12 44.26 30.03 53.66
N VAL A 13 43.02 30.09 54.14
CA VAL A 13 42.15 28.90 54.31
C VAL A 13 41.72 28.34 52.95
N SER A 14 41.42 29.18 51.95
CA SER A 14 41.17 28.71 50.57
C SER A 14 42.42 28.15 49.89
N LEU A 15 43.61 28.68 50.17
CA LEU A 15 44.88 28.15 49.65
C LEU A 15 45.25 26.82 50.33
N ILE A 16 44.96 26.67 51.62
CA ILE A 16 45.11 25.41 52.37
C ILE A 16 44.07 24.36 51.90
N CYS A 17 42.84 24.77 51.56
CA CYS A 17 41.84 23.87 50.96
C CYS A 17 42.06 23.55 49.47
N ALA A 18 42.92 24.30 48.77
CA ALA A 18 43.29 24.04 47.37
C ALA A 18 44.47 23.08 47.23
N ILE A 19 45.10 22.68 48.34
CA ILE A 19 45.96 21.49 48.37
C ILE A 19 45.01 20.30 48.31
N ARG A 20 44.65 19.91 47.08
CA ARG A 20 44.14 18.56 46.83
C ARG A 20 45.31 17.65 47.21
N THR A 21 45.24 17.02 48.37
CA THR A 21 46.08 15.86 48.64
C THR A 21 45.75 14.86 47.53
N GLU A 22 46.68 14.63 46.61
CA GLU A 22 46.59 13.48 45.71
C GLU A 22 46.64 12.26 46.63
N GLY A 23 45.45 11.74 46.97
CA GLY A 23 45.33 10.50 47.72
C GLY A 23 45.84 9.35 46.85
N PHE A 24 46.33 8.30 47.49
CA PHE A 24 46.82 7.11 46.80
C PHE A 24 45.74 6.55 45.86
N SER A 25 46.02 6.50 44.56
CA SER A 25 45.06 6.03 43.55
C SER A 25 45.75 5.15 42.52
N VAL A 26 45.24 3.92 42.39
CA VAL A 26 45.67 2.98 41.35
C VAL A 26 44.90 3.26 40.07
N ARG A 27 45.61 3.27 38.93
CA ARG A 27 45.03 3.49 37.60
C ARG A 27 45.03 2.22 36.77
N GLY A 28 43.88 1.93 36.20
CA GLY A 28 43.67 0.92 35.16
C GLY A 28 43.12 1.53 33.86
N PRO A 29 42.90 0.72 32.81
CA PRO A 29 42.29 1.16 31.57
C PRO A 29 40.81 1.52 31.77
N ALA A 30 40.34 2.55 31.05
CA ALA A 30 38.93 2.97 31.07
C ALA A 30 38.02 2.11 30.17
N MET A 31 38.59 1.42 29.19
CA MET A 31 37.88 0.60 28.21
C MET A 31 38.26 -0.88 28.38
N PRO A 32 37.35 -1.82 28.03
CA PRO A 32 37.67 -3.24 28.00
C PRO A 32 38.84 -3.55 27.06
N LEU A 33 39.67 -4.51 27.45
CA LEU A 33 40.75 -5.03 26.62
C LEU A 33 40.19 -6.15 25.74
N LEU A 34 40.19 -5.94 24.43
CA LEU A 34 39.83 -6.96 23.45
C LEU A 34 41.04 -7.82 23.13
N VAL A 35 40.91 -9.13 23.30
CA VAL A 35 42.01 -10.09 23.14
C VAL A 35 41.60 -11.26 22.26
N GLN A 36 42.48 -11.61 21.33
CA GLN A 36 42.36 -12.83 20.55
C GLN A 36 42.64 -14.04 21.46
N LEU A 37 41.82 -15.09 21.35
CA LEU A 37 42.05 -16.34 22.08
C LEU A 37 43.48 -16.88 21.79
N GLY A 38 44.10 -17.56 22.75
CA GLY A 38 45.46 -18.07 22.70
C GLY A 38 46.58 -17.02 22.72
N ALA A 39 46.27 -15.72 22.57
CA ALA A 39 47.26 -14.66 22.69
C ALA A 39 47.61 -14.38 24.16
N SER A 40 48.61 -13.52 24.37
CA SER A 40 48.91 -12.97 25.70
C SER A 40 48.39 -11.53 25.79
N VAL A 41 47.88 -11.14 26.95
CA VAL A 41 47.39 -9.77 27.22
C VAL A 41 48.09 -9.18 28.44
N THR A 42 48.41 -7.89 28.36
CA THR A 42 48.90 -7.13 29.51
C THR A 42 47.73 -6.39 30.15
N LEU A 43 47.43 -6.69 31.42
CA LEU A 43 46.46 -5.99 32.24
C LEU A 43 47.13 -4.78 32.90
N PRO A 44 46.81 -3.53 32.50
CA PRO A 44 47.48 -2.35 33.01
C PRO A 44 47.07 -2.06 34.45
N CYS A 45 48.05 -1.84 35.32
CA CYS A 45 47.85 -1.33 36.67
C CYS A 45 49.05 -0.49 37.09
N SER A 46 48.86 0.75 37.51
CA SER A 46 49.96 1.65 37.87
C SER A 46 49.57 2.74 38.87
N VAL A 47 50.56 3.31 39.54
CA VAL A 47 50.44 4.45 40.46
C VAL A 47 51.37 5.58 40.01
N ASP A 48 51.03 6.83 40.33
CA ASP A 48 51.86 8.00 40.00
C ASP A 48 53.17 8.06 40.81
N THR A 49 53.10 7.64 42.08
CA THR A 49 54.20 7.72 43.03
C THR A 49 54.78 6.33 43.30
N PRO A 50 56.10 6.14 43.12
CA PRO A 50 56.76 4.89 43.47
C PRO A 50 56.61 4.57 44.97
N ILE A 51 56.36 3.30 45.28
CA ILE A 51 56.13 2.81 46.64
C ILE A 51 57.34 1.96 47.07
N PRO A 52 57.87 2.12 48.30
CA PRO A 52 58.91 1.25 48.82
C PRO A 52 58.49 -0.23 48.82
N LEU A 53 59.33 -1.11 48.29
CA LEU A 53 59.00 -2.54 48.09
C LEU A 53 58.69 -3.31 49.38
N HIS A 54 59.23 -2.88 50.51
CA HIS A 54 59.06 -3.54 51.81
C HIS A 54 57.67 -3.33 52.44
N GLU A 55 56.94 -2.32 51.98
CA GLU A 55 55.61 -1.95 52.45
C GLU A 55 54.52 -2.27 51.42
N LEU A 56 54.91 -2.89 50.29
CA LEU A 56 54.06 -3.05 49.11
C LEU A 56 53.51 -4.47 49.00
N GLU A 57 52.19 -4.58 48.94
CA GLU A 57 51.49 -5.78 48.52
C GLU A 57 50.60 -5.47 47.31
N VAL A 58 50.71 -6.30 46.26
CA VAL A 58 49.86 -6.20 45.07
C VAL A 58 49.18 -7.53 44.82
N GLN A 59 47.85 -7.50 44.76
CA GLN A 59 47.01 -8.63 44.41
C GLN A 59 46.33 -8.39 43.07
N TRP A 60 46.42 -9.35 42.17
CA TRP A 60 45.49 -9.46 41.06
C TRP A 60 44.46 -10.51 41.38
N MET A 61 43.19 -10.12 41.42
CA MET A 61 42.06 -10.98 41.71
C MET A 61 41.12 -11.06 40.51
N ARG A 62 40.47 -12.21 40.36
CA ARG A 62 39.40 -12.43 39.39
C ARG A 62 38.07 -12.49 40.11
N ASP A 63 37.13 -11.64 39.69
CA ASP A 63 35.77 -11.52 40.26
C ASP A 63 35.77 -11.44 41.81
N SER A 64 36.82 -10.85 42.37
CA SER A 64 37.10 -10.71 43.82
C SER A 64 37.22 -12.02 44.62
N GLU A 65 37.32 -13.19 43.97
CA GLU A 65 37.39 -14.50 44.66
C GLU A 65 38.65 -15.30 44.33
N SER A 66 39.11 -15.29 43.07
CA SER A 66 40.23 -16.13 42.63
C SER A 66 41.52 -15.33 42.51
N LEU A 67 42.56 -15.70 43.27
CA LEU A 67 43.86 -15.06 43.20
C LEU A 67 44.56 -15.42 41.88
N VAL A 68 44.79 -14.41 41.05
CA VAL A 68 45.45 -14.51 39.75
C VAL A 68 46.96 -14.44 39.92
N HIS A 69 47.45 -13.48 40.71
CA HIS A 69 48.87 -13.39 41.09
C HIS A 69 49.08 -12.48 42.31
N LEU A 70 50.19 -12.67 43.03
CA LEU A 70 50.53 -11.95 44.25
C LEU A 70 51.98 -11.46 44.20
N PHE A 71 52.19 -10.21 44.64
CA PHE A 71 53.49 -9.65 44.95
C PHE A 71 53.50 -9.20 46.41
N LEU A 72 54.44 -9.72 47.21
CA LEU A 72 54.49 -9.49 48.64
C LEU A 72 55.94 -9.55 49.13
N GLU A 73 56.30 -8.67 50.07
CA GLU A 73 57.65 -8.63 50.68
C GLU A 73 58.79 -8.47 49.66
N GLY A 74 58.52 -7.73 48.57
CA GLY A 74 59.50 -7.48 47.50
C GLY A 74 59.69 -8.64 46.51
N GLU A 75 58.92 -9.73 46.62
CA GLU A 75 58.98 -10.88 45.74
C GLU A 75 57.64 -11.19 45.05
N SER A 76 57.71 -11.67 43.80
CA SER A 76 56.57 -12.25 43.10
C SER A 76 56.35 -13.69 43.58
N ARG A 77 55.11 -14.05 43.90
CA ARG A 77 54.69 -15.35 44.47
C ARG A 77 53.86 -16.17 43.48
N PRO A 78 54.46 -16.78 42.43
CA PRO A 78 53.72 -17.62 41.48
C PRO A 78 53.10 -18.87 42.14
N GLU A 79 53.64 -19.32 43.27
CA GLU A 79 53.12 -20.44 44.07
C GLU A 79 51.73 -20.19 44.68
N SER A 80 51.33 -18.92 44.81
CA SER A 80 50.02 -18.55 45.36
C SER A 80 48.92 -18.47 44.28
N GLN A 81 49.25 -18.69 43.01
CA GLN A 81 48.29 -18.60 41.91
C GLN A 81 47.22 -19.68 42.01
N SER A 82 45.97 -19.32 41.69
CA SER A 82 44.92 -20.32 41.49
C SER A 82 45.29 -21.26 40.32
N PRO A 83 44.85 -22.53 40.32
CA PRO A 83 45.24 -23.51 39.30
C PRO A 83 45.01 -23.05 37.85
N ALA A 84 43.95 -22.27 37.59
CA ALA A 84 43.63 -21.74 36.26
C ALA A 84 44.69 -20.76 35.71
N TYR A 85 45.45 -20.10 36.58
CA TYR A 85 46.44 -19.08 36.22
C TYR A 85 47.89 -19.53 36.38
N SER A 86 48.11 -20.74 36.94
CA SER A 86 49.43 -21.29 37.20
C SER A 86 50.30 -21.32 35.94
N GLY A 87 51.43 -20.61 35.98
CA GLY A 87 52.38 -20.53 34.86
C GLY A 87 51.90 -19.71 33.66
N ARG A 88 50.74 -19.03 33.78
CA ARG A 88 50.17 -18.16 32.75
C ARG A 88 50.20 -16.68 33.14
N ALA A 89 50.13 -16.37 34.43
CA ALA A 89 50.16 -15.01 34.95
C ALA A 89 51.56 -14.64 35.48
N GLU A 90 52.08 -13.48 35.11
CA GLU A 90 53.38 -12.98 35.59
C GLU A 90 53.39 -11.45 35.73
N PHE A 91 54.08 -10.94 36.76
CA PHE A 91 54.37 -9.51 36.89
C PHE A 91 55.61 -9.10 36.10
N PHE A 92 55.66 -7.85 35.65
CA PHE A 92 56.90 -7.21 35.19
C PHE A 92 57.71 -6.73 36.41
N THR A 93 58.41 -7.65 37.07
CA THR A 93 59.10 -7.40 38.36
C THR A 93 60.06 -6.20 38.34
N GLU A 94 60.73 -5.94 37.22
CA GLU A 94 61.64 -4.80 37.04
C GLU A 94 60.92 -3.43 37.07
N GLU A 95 59.62 -3.41 36.77
CA GLU A 95 58.80 -2.20 36.66
C GLU A 95 58.02 -1.88 37.95
N ILE A 96 57.94 -2.83 38.89
CA ILE A 96 57.24 -2.65 40.18
C ILE A 96 57.84 -1.50 40.99
N SER A 97 59.18 -1.39 41.03
CA SER A 97 59.89 -0.30 41.70
C SER A 97 59.59 1.09 41.13
N LYS A 98 59.03 1.16 39.91
CA LYS A 98 58.64 2.39 39.22
C LYS A 98 57.13 2.69 39.37
N GLY A 99 56.40 1.89 40.13
CA GLY A 99 54.96 2.03 40.34
C GLY A 99 54.10 1.39 39.24
N ASN A 100 54.65 0.48 38.43
CA ASN A 100 53.91 -0.27 37.43
C ASN A 100 53.71 -1.71 37.86
N PHE A 101 52.46 -2.07 38.12
CA PHE A 101 52.02 -3.36 38.64
C PHE A 101 51.21 -4.15 37.60
N SER A 102 51.45 -3.88 36.32
CA SER A 102 50.77 -4.55 35.23
C SER A 102 51.07 -6.05 35.23
N LEU A 103 50.06 -6.84 34.85
CA LEU A 103 50.14 -8.31 34.81
C LEU A 103 50.11 -8.80 33.36
N LEU A 104 51.03 -9.67 32.97
CA LEU A 104 50.93 -10.42 31.73
C LEU A 104 50.16 -11.71 31.97
N LEU A 105 49.07 -11.92 31.24
CA LEU A 105 48.33 -13.17 31.20
C LEU A 105 48.54 -13.85 29.83
N ARG A 106 49.13 -15.04 29.84
CA ARG A 106 49.47 -15.82 28.64
C ARG A 106 48.37 -16.84 28.29
N ASN A 107 48.23 -17.10 26.99
CA ASN A 107 47.34 -18.12 26.44
C ASN A 107 45.87 -17.92 26.88
N VAL A 108 45.29 -16.77 26.55
CA VAL A 108 43.92 -16.37 26.97
C VAL A 108 42.86 -17.31 26.38
N THR A 109 41.92 -17.76 27.19
CA THR A 109 40.82 -18.67 26.81
C THR A 109 39.46 -17.99 26.95
N THR A 110 38.39 -18.65 26.51
CA THR A 110 37.02 -18.14 26.67
C THR A 110 36.61 -17.98 28.14
N GLU A 111 37.22 -18.75 29.05
CA GLU A 111 36.98 -18.67 30.50
C GLU A 111 37.67 -17.45 31.14
N ASP A 112 38.70 -16.91 30.49
CA ASP A 112 39.42 -15.73 30.97
C ASP A 112 38.68 -14.42 30.66
N ARG A 113 37.53 -14.47 29.97
CA ARG A 113 36.66 -13.30 29.80
C ARG A 113 36.03 -12.90 31.13
N GLY A 114 36.19 -11.65 31.54
CA GLY A 114 35.58 -11.12 32.77
C GLY A 114 36.35 -9.96 33.38
N MET A 115 36.03 -9.64 34.63
CA MET A 115 36.63 -8.52 35.35
C MET A 115 37.78 -8.98 36.25
N TYR A 116 38.94 -8.37 36.05
CA TYR A 116 40.13 -8.51 36.88
C TYR A 116 40.28 -7.26 37.74
N GLN A 117 40.74 -7.43 38.97
CA GLN A 117 40.89 -6.37 39.95
C GLN A 117 42.33 -6.35 40.42
N CYS A 118 43.02 -5.23 40.20
CA CYS A 118 44.33 -4.96 40.76
C CYS A 118 44.13 -4.23 42.09
N VAL A 119 44.51 -4.84 43.20
CA VAL A 119 44.45 -4.24 44.54
C VAL A 119 45.86 -3.99 45.02
N VAL A 120 46.17 -2.74 45.37
CA VAL A 120 47.47 -2.36 45.90
C VAL A 120 47.29 -1.90 47.34
N HIS A 121 48.03 -2.53 48.25
CA HIS A 121 48.05 -2.22 49.66
C HIS A 121 49.41 -1.62 50.04
N THR A 122 49.37 -0.54 50.83
CA THR A 122 50.51 0.02 51.57
C THR A 122 50.22 -0.05 53.07
N GLU A 123 51.18 0.34 53.92
CA GLU A 123 50.96 0.39 55.38
C GLU A 123 49.82 1.35 55.79
N GLU A 124 49.60 2.41 55.00
CA GLU A 124 48.67 3.49 55.35
C GLU A 124 47.35 3.45 54.56
N GLU A 125 47.36 2.98 53.31
CA GLU A 125 46.23 3.09 52.38
C GLU A 125 46.08 1.85 51.47
N SER A 126 44.88 1.62 50.94
CA SER A 126 44.67 0.64 49.85
C SER A 126 43.85 1.26 48.72
N SER A 127 44.19 0.93 47.49
CA SER A 127 43.46 1.39 46.30
C SER A 127 43.39 0.29 45.25
N GLU A 128 42.39 0.34 44.40
CA GLU A 128 42.08 -0.71 43.42
C GLU A 128 41.76 -0.14 42.05
N ALA A 129 42.01 -0.95 41.01
CA ALA A 129 41.59 -0.68 39.64
C ALA A 129 41.02 -1.94 38.98
N ASN A 130 39.91 -1.77 38.25
CA ASN A 130 39.25 -2.84 37.52
C ASN A 130 39.67 -2.85 36.06
N VAL A 131 39.92 -4.04 35.52
CA VAL A 131 40.29 -4.30 34.13
C VAL A 131 39.35 -5.36 33.57
N THR A 132 38.55 -5.00 32.58
CA THR A 132 37.67 -5.97 31.90
C THR A 132 38.41 -6.56 30.70
N VAL A 133 38.48 -7.89 30.63
CA VAL A 133 38.98 -8.64 29.47
C VAL A 133 37.79 -9.18 28.70
N ASP A 134 37.70 -8.85 27.41
CA ASP A 134 36.74 -9.46 26.48
C ASP A 134 37.48 -10.18 25.36
N THR A 135 36.85 -11.20 24.80
CA THR A 135 37.41 -12.00 23.70
C THR A 135 36.69 -11.65 22.40
N GLU A 136 37.45 -11.58 21.30
CA GLU A 136 36.87 -11.44 19.96
C GLU A 136 35.87 -12.58 19.70
N ARG A 137 34.69 -12.26 19.16
CA ARG A 137 33.63 -13.23 18.83
C ARG A 137 33.46 -13.29 17.32
N LEU A 138 33.42 -14.48 16.75
CA LEU A 138 32.89 -14.68 15.40
C LEU A 138 31.38 -14.46 15.40
N VAL A 139 30.90 -13.49 14.62
CA VAL A 139 29.47 -13.24 14.44
C VAL A 139 29.08 -13.51 12.99
N VAL A 140 28.09 -14.37 12.79
CA VAL A 140 27.51 -14.66 11.48
C VAL A 140 26.07 -14.16 11.46
N THR A 141 25.76 -13.26 10.53
CA THR A 141 24.41 -12.71 10.34
C THR A 141 23.84 -13.24 9.03
N GLY A 142 22.61 -13.75 9.06
CA GLY A 142 21.93 -14.34 7.90
C GLY A 142 20.62 -13.64 7.54
N ALA A 143 19.75 -14.36 6.82
CA ALA A 143 18.42 -13.87 6.51
C ALA A 143 17.43 -14.17 7.66
N ASP A 144 16.91 -13.13 8.32
CA ASP A 144 15.93 -13.28 9.42
C ASP A 144 14.53 -13.70 8.93
N VAL A 145 14.27 -13.59 7.62
CA VAL A 145 12.97 -13.81 6.99
C VAL A 145 13.15 -14.76 5.80
N PRO A 146 12.20 -15.68 5.55
CA PRO A 146 12.21 -16.50 4.34
C PRO A 146 12.31 -15.66 3.07
N VAL A 147 13.19 -16.10 2.17
CA VAL A 147 13.39 -15.54 0.84
C VAL A 147 12.43 -16.24 -0.12
N PHE A 148 11.56 -15.47 -0.77
CA PHE A 148 10.61 -15.97 -1.74
C PHE A 148 11.11 -15.66 -3.15
N ALA A 149 11.02 -16.66 -4.03
CA ALA A 149 11.42 -16.51 -5.42
C ALA A 149 10.56 -17.33 -6.37
N TYR A 150 10.74 -17.11 -7.65
CA TYR A 150 10.01 -17.81 -8.70
C TYR A 150 10.97 -18.55 -9.60
N THR A 151 10.44 -19.56 -10.30
CA THR A 151 11.26 -20.35 -11.21
C THR A 151 11.92 -19.46 -12.26
N GLY A 152 13.24 -19.53 -12.41
CA GLY A 152 14.02 -18.69 -13.32
C GLY A 152 14.61 -17.43 -12.71
N ALA A 153 14.23 -17.04 -11.50
CA ALA A 153 14.74 -15.84 -10.86
C ALA A 153 16.16 -16.04 -10.28
N ASP A 154 16.89 -14.94 -10.10
CA ASP A 154 18.11 -14.88 -9.33
C ASP A 154 17.80 -14.43 -7.90
N VAL A 155 18.35 -15.12 -6.89
CA VAL A 155 18.15 -14.78 -5.47
C VAL A 155 19.48 -14.61 -4.76
N ILE A 156 19.45 -13.85 -3.67
CA ILE A 156 20.60 -13.66 -2.78
C ILE A 156 20.21 -14.16 -1.41
N LEU A 157 20.98 -15.12 -0.88
CA LEU A 157 20.87 -15.58 0.50
C LEU A 157 21.99 -14.91 1.30
N ASN A 158 21.60 -14.05 2.24
CA ASN A 158 22.55 -13.24 2.99
C ASN A 158 23.36 -14.09 3.97
N CYS A 159 24.66 -13.86 4.00
CA CYS A 159 25.56 -14.32 5.04
C CYS A 159 26.72 -13.33 5.19
N SER A 160 26.75 -12.60 6.30
CA SER A 160 27.84 -11.67 6.61
C SER A 160 28.56 -12.11 7.88
N VAL A 161 29.87 -12.06 7.83
CA VAL A 161 30.78 -12.51 8.89
C VAL A 161 31.55 -11.31 9.39
N ASP A 162 31.41 -11.02 10.68
CA ASP A 162 32.22 -10.03 11.38
C ASP A 162 33.26 -10.76 12.22
N THR A 163 34.54 -10.57 11.85
CA THR A 163 35.67 -11.22 12.51
C THR A 163 36.99 -10.50 12.20
N HIS A 164 37.92 -10.54 13.16
CA HIS A 164 39.32 -10.12 12.97
C HIS A 164 40.22 -11.27 12.50
N VAL A 165 39.67 -12.48 12.34
CA VAL A 165 40.38 -13.66 11.82
C VAL A 165 40.73 -13.44 10.35
N PRO A 166 41.98 -13.71 9.91
CA PRO A 166 42.37 -13.57 8.52
C PRO A 166 41.56 -14.50 7.61
N LEU A 167 41.21 -14.04 6.40
CA LEU A 167 40.46 -14.83 5.41
C LEU A 167 41.09 -16.20 5.08
N GLY A 168 42.40 -16.35 5.26
CA GLY A 168 43.10 -17.62 5.02
C GLY A 168 42.75 -18.73 6.01
N GLU A 169 42.30 -18.35 7.21
CA GLU A 169 41.94 -19.25 8.32
C GLU A 169 40.42 -19.51 8.40
N LEU A 170 39.63 -18.82 7.56
CA LEU A 170 38.19 -19.02 7.49
C LEU A 170 37.85 -20.12 6.49
N GLU A 171 37.02 -21.05 6.94
CA GLU A 171 36.30 -21.98 6.09
C GLU A 171 34.81 -21.60 6.11
N VAL A 172 34.25 -21.27 4.95
CA VAL A 172 32.83 -20.89 4.83
C VAL A 172 32.15 -21.81 3.85
N GLU A 173 31.09 -22.46 4.32
CA GLU A 173 30.33 -23.45 3.58
C GLU A 173 28.86 -23.04 3.49
N TRP A 174 28.28 -23.11 2.29
CA TRP A 174 26.83 -23.12 2.14
C TRP A 174 26.35 -24.54 1.93
N THR A 175 25.43 -25.00 2.77
CA THR A 175 24.81 -26.33 2.68
C THR A 175 23.30 -26.23 2.47
N LYS A 176 22.73 -27.14 1.69
CA LYS A 176 21.28 -27.36 1.62
C LYS A 176 20.90 -28.38 2.69
N THR A 177 20.33 -27.95 3.82
CA THR A 177 20.19 -28.78 5.03
C THR A 177 19.34 -30.03 4.82
N ASN A 178 18.25 -29.95 4.04
CA ASN A 178 17.36 -31.11 3.83
C ASN A 178 18.04 -32.29 3.09
N GLU A 179 19.07 -32.03 2.30
CA GLU A 179 19.74 -33.03 1.45
C GLU A 179 21.22 -33.19 1.79
N GLU A 180 21.73 -32.44 2.79
CA GLU A 180 23.15 -32.37 3.18
C GLU A 180 24.09 -32.10 2.00
N ILE A 181 23.65 -31.29 1.03
CA ILE A 181 24.43 -30.98 -0.17
C ILE A 181 25.25 -29.71 0.08
N GLN A 182 26.58 -29.82 -0.01
CA GLN A 182 27.49 -28.67 -0.08
C GLN A 182 27.30 -27.93 -1.41
N VAL A 183 26.88 -26.67 -1.35
CA VAL A 183 26.56 -25.81 -2.50
C VAL A 183 27.72 -24.89 -2.86
N LEU A 184 28.37 -24.30 -1.86
CA LEU A 184 29.55 -23.45 -2.03
C LEU A 184 30.56 -23.73 -0.92
N LEU A 185 31.85 -23.66 -1.26
CA LEU A 185 32.95 -23.79 -0.31
C LEU A 185 34.00 -22.69 -0.55
N PHE A 186 34.37 -22.00 0.52
CA PHE A 186 35.50 -21.10 0.60
C PHE A 186 36.45 -21.60 1.68
N MET A 187 37.72 -21.81 1.36
CA MET A 187 38.74 -22.32 2.28
C MET A 187 40.12 -21.91 1.77
N GLU A 188 41.11 -21.76 2.67
CA GLU A 188 42.48 -21.37 2.32
C GLU A 188 42.53 -20.07 1.51
N GLY A 189 41.63 -19.12 1.82
CA GLY A 189 41.52 -17.83 1.15
C GLY A 189 41.03 -17.90 -0.30
N ARG A 190 40.47 -19.03 -0.76
CA ARG A 190 40.00 -19.21 -2.14
C ARG A 190 38.61 -19.84 -2.21
N TYR A 191 37.81 -19.34 -3.16
CA TYR A 191 36.56 -19.98 -3.56
C TYR A 191 36.86 -21.22 -4.44
N ARG A 192 36.25 -22.36 -4.12
CA ARG A 192 36.42 -23.62 -4.87
C ARG A 192 35.13 -23.99 -5.63
N PRO A 193 34.96 -23.57 -6.89
CA PRO A 193 33.78 -23.92 -7.69
C PRO A 193 33.75 -25.40 -8.13
N GLU A 194 34.88 -26.09 -8.10
CA GLU A 194 34.96 -27.49 -8.54
C GLU A 194 34.26 -28.48 -7.62
N SER A 195 34.10 -28.15 -6.33
CA SER A 195 33.36 -28.98 -5.37
C SER A 195 31.85 -28.88 -5.53
N GLN A 196 31.36 -28.01 -6.42
CA GLN A 196 29.92 -27.85 -6.63
C GLN A 196 29.29 -29.09 -7.29
N PRO A 197 28.15 -29.54 -6.77
CA PRO A 197 27.36 -30.59 -7.39
C PRO A 197 26.74 -30.10 -8.70
N GLU A 198 26.51 -31.01 -9.64
CA GLU A 198 26.03 -30.72 -11.00
C GLU A 198 24.76 -29.86 -11.02
N ARG A 199 23.89 -30.00 -10.01
CA ARG A 199 22.64 -29.24 -9.86
C ARG A 199 22.84 -27.73 -9.63
N PHE A 200 23.89 -27.36 -8.90
CA PHE A 200 24.20 -25.96 -8.53
C PHE A 200 25.38 -25.38 -9.32
N ARG A 201 26.09 -26.22 -10.07
CA ARG A 201 27.22 -25.84 -10.91
C ARG A 201 26.85 -24.71 -11.88
N GLY A 202 27.56 -23.59 -11.76
CA GLY A 202 27.35 -22.39 -12.60
C GLY A 202 26.08 -21.58 -12.25
N ARG A 203 25.29 -22.02 -11.26
CA ARG A 203 24.11 -21.31 -10.77
C ARG A 203 24.35 -20.65 -9.42
N ALA A 204 25.11 -21.28 -8.53
CA ALA A 204 25.47 -20.71 -7.23
C ALA A 204 26.86 -20.07 -7.28
N GLU A 205 27.01 -18.85 -6.77
CA GLU A 205 28.29 -18.14 -6.69
C GLU A 205 28.37 -17.21 -5.47
N PHE A 206 29.58 -16.99 -4.95
CA PHE A 206 29.85 -15.93 -3.98
C PHE A 206 30.07 -14.57 -4.66
N PHE A 207 29.86 -13.49 -3.91
CA PHE A 207 30.30 -12.15 -4.29
C PHE A 207 31.79 -11.96 -3.99
N ILE A 208 32.66 -12.46 -4.88
CA ILE A 208 34.13 -12.50 -4.67
C ILE A 208 34.70 -11.14 -4.27
N GLU A 209 34.22 -10.04 -4.85
CA GLU A 209 34.68 -8.68 -4.57
C GLU A 209 34.30 -8.15 -3.17
N GLU A 210 33.28 -8.75 -2.54
CA GLU A 210 32.75 -8.35 -1.24
C GLU A 210 33.27 -9.24 -0.08
N ILE A 211 33.91 -10.38 -0.40
CA ILE A 211 34.52 -11.29 0.60
C ILE A 211 35.53 -10.56 1.50
N PRO A 212 36.41 -9.66 1.00
CA PRO A 212 37.32 -8.91 1.87
C PRO A 212 36.65 -8.02 2.91
N LYS A 213 35.35 -7.73 2.74
CA LYS A 213 34.53 -6.97 3.70
C LYS A 213 33.71 -7.88 4.62
N GLY A 214 33.95 -9.19 4.59
CA GLY A 214 33.20 -10.18 5.38
C GLY A 214 31.87 -10.63 4.76
N ASN A 215 31.59 -10.31 3.49
CA ASN A 215 30.34 -10.73 2.86
C ASN A 215 30.51 -12.08 2.14
N PHE A 216 29.91 -13.12 2.70
CA PHE A 216 29.87 -14.48 2.16
C PHE A 216 28.47 -14.86 1.67
N SER A 217 27.66 -13.88 1.27
CA SER A 217 26.32 -14.12 0.74
C SER A 217 26.40 -14.95 -0.55
N MET A 218 25.44 -15.86 -0.72
CA MET A 218 25.33 -16.69 -1.92
C MET A 218 24.34 -16.07 -2.89
N LYS A 219 24.74 -15.92 -4.17
CA LYS A 219 23.81 -15.69 -5.27
C LYS A 219 23.45 -17.02 -5.92
N LEU A 220 22.16 -17.33 -6.02
CA LEU A 220 21.65 -18.50 -6.73
C LEU A 220 20.84 -18.05 -7.94
N LYS A 221 21.29 -18.42 -9.13
CA LYS A 221 20.70 -18.06 -10.42
C LYS A 221 19.69 -19.10 -10.90
N ASP A 222 18.75 -18.65 -11.72
CA ASP A 222 17.77 -19.53 -12.40
C ASP A 222 17.12 -20.53 -11.42
N VAL A 223 16.60 -20.04 -10.28
CA VAL A 223 16.06 -20.90 -9.21
C VAL A 223 14.97 -21.82 -9.75
N LYS A 224 14.89 -23.04 -9.23
CA LYS A 224 13.88 -24.04 -9.63
C LYS A 224 12.97 -24.36 -8.46
N THR A 225 11.76 -24.85 -8.72
CA THR A 225 10.82 -25.27 -7.66
C THR A 225 11.44 -26.29 -6.71
N GLU A 226 12.27 -27.19 -7.24
CA GLU A 226 13.04 -28.17 -6.47
C GLU A 226 14.07 -27.55 -5.51
N ASP A 227 14.50 -26.31 -5.74
CA ASP A 227 15.49 -25.61 -4.91
C ASP A 227 14.87 -25.06 -3.61
N THR A 228 13.55 -25.19 -3.45
CA THR A 228 12.84 -24.90 -2.20
C THR A 228 13.43 -25.73 -1.06
N ALA A 229 14.14 -25.07 -0.15
CA ALA A 229 14.82 -25.70 0.98
C ALA A 229 15.32 -24.65 1.97
N GLN A 230 15.75 -25.14 3.12
CA GLN A 230 16.60 -24.38 4.01
C GLN A 230 18.06 -24.52 3.54
N PHE A 231 18.73 -23.39 3.45
CA PHE A 231 20.16 -23.28 3.22
C PHE A 231 20.83 -22.80 4.51
N MET A 232 22.03 -23.26 4.78
CA MET A 232 22.77 -22.90 5.97
C MET A 232 24.18 -22.46 5.57
N CYS A 233 24.52 -21.23 5.95
CA CYS A 233 25.87 -20.70 5.87
C CYS A 233 26.58 -21.05 7.16
N THR A 234 27.63 -21.85 7.07
CA THR A 234 28.42 -22.29 8.22
C THR A 234 29.82 -21.73 8.08
N VAL A 235 30.29 -21.05 9.13
CA VAL A 235 31.63 -20.45 9.19
C VAL A 235 32.40 -21.21 10.24
N HIS A 236 33.49 -21.83 9.80
CA HIS A 236 34.42 -22.59 10.61
C HIS A 236 35.73 -21.82 10.76
N THR A 237 36.22 -21.81 11.99
CA THR A 237 37.57 -21.39 12.36
C THR A 237 38.23 -22.56 13.10
N ASP A 238 39.53 -22.49 13.36
CA ASP A 238 40.24 -23.51 14.13
C ASP A 238 39.69 -23.74 15.55
N ARG A 239 38.85 -22.82 16.06
CA ARG A 239 38.40 -22.79 17.47
C ARG A 239 36.89 -22.83 17.64
N GLU A 240 36.14 -22.26 16.71
CA GLU A 240 34.68 -22.17 16.79
C GLU A 240 34.01 -22.32 15.42
N SER A 241 32.77 -22.80 15.45
CA SER A 241 31.90 -22.92 14.27
C SER A 241 30.58 -22.22 14.56
N VAL A 242 30.20 -21.27 13.73
CA VAL A 242 28.95 -20.50 13.85
C VAL A 242 28.20 -20.57 12.52
N SER A 243 26.88 -20.70 12.58
CA SER A 243 26.04 -20.87 11.39
C SER A 243 24.87 -19.90 11.36
N ALA A 244 24.43 -19.53 10.16
CA ALA A 244 23.20 -18.80 9.91
C ALA A 244 22.35 -19.51 8.85
N THR A 245 21.03 -19.55 9.04
CA THR A 245 20.11 -20.23 8.13
C THR A 245 19.34 -19.25 7.25
N ALA A 246 19.04 -19.64 6.02
CA ALA A 246 18.19 -18.91 5.09
C ALA A 246 17.18 -19.89 4.46
N ASN A 247 15.88 -19.60 4.60
CA ASN A 247 14.83 -20.42 4.00
C ASN A 247 14.48 -19.87 2.61
N LEU A 248 14.56 -20.70 1.57
CA LEU A 248 14.17 -20.35 0.21
C LEU A 248 12.86 -21.08 -0.16
N GLU A 249 11.84 -20.34 -0.54
CA GLU A 249 10.58 -20.87 -1.09
C GLU A 249 10.43 -20.46 -2.56
N VAL A 250 10.32 -21.45 -3.46
CA VAL A 250 10.22 -21.20 -4.91
C VAL A 250 8.85 -21.62 -5.44
N GLY A 251 8.10 -20.65 -5.98
CA GLY A 251 6.81 -20.87 -6.65
C GLY A 251 5.70 -19.95 -6.18
N PHE A 252 4.46 -20.28 -6.56
CA PHE A 252 3.29 -19.51 -6.11
C PHE A 252 3.04 -19.74 -4.62
N THR A 253 2.95 -18.66 -3.86
CA THR A 253 2.43 -18.72 -2.50
C THR A 253 0.98 -19.18 -2.51
N ASN A 254 0.53 -19.81 -1.42
CA ASN A 254 -0.88 -20.22 -1.25
C ASN A 254 -1.86 -19.06 -1.47
N TRP A 255 -1.45 -17.84 -1.11
CA TRP A 255 -2.25 -16.63 -1.29
C TRP A 255 -2.34 -16.18 -2.75
N GLN A 256 -1.24 -16.23 -3.50
CA GLN A 256 -1.23 -15.95 -4.95
C GLN A 256 -2.07 -16.95 -5.72
N LEU A 257 -1.92 -18.24 -5.40
CA LEU A 257 -2.72 -19.30 -6.00
C LEU A 257 -4.22 -19.10 -5.72
N SER A 258 -4.58 -18.77 -4.48
CA SER A 258 -5.96 -18.47 -4.10
C SER A 258 -6.52 -17.27 -4.87
N THR A 259 -5.71 -16.21 -5.02
CA THR A 259 -6.08 -15.01 -5.79
C THR A 259 -6.35 -15.36 -7.26
N LEU A 260 -5.47 -16.15 -7.89
CA LEU A 260 -5.59 -16.60 -9.27
C LEU A 260 -6.82 -17.50 -9.47
N VAL A 261 -7.06 -18.44 -8.55
CA VAL A 261 -8.23 -19.33 -8.62
C VAL A 261 -9.53 -18.54 -8.50
N LEU A 262 -9.60 -17.57 -7.57
CA LEU A 262 -10.79 -16.74 -7.39
C LEU A 262 -11.05 -15.82 -8.59
N SER A 263 -10.01 -15.22 -9.19
CA SER A 263 -10.17 -14.38 -10.38
C SER A 263 -10.63 -15.21 -11.59
N MET A 264 -10.01 -16.38 -11.83
CA MET A 264 -10.42 -17.27 -12.90
C MET A 264 -11.84 -17.82 -12.69
N ALA A 265 -12.21 -18.17 -11.46
CA ALA A 265 -13.56 -18.60 -11.11
C ALA A 265 -14.60 -17.49 -11.39
N ALA A 266 -14.29 -16.23 -11.05
CA ALA A 266 -15.16 -15.10 -11.35
C ALA A 266 -15.41 -14.95 -12.87
N ALA A 267 -14.35 -15.03 -13.68
CA ALA A 267 -14.44 -14.94 -15.13
C ALA A 267 -15.26 -16.09 -15.74
N VAL A 268 -14.95 -17.33 -15.37
CA VAL A 268 -15.66 -18.53 -15.86
C VAL A 268 -17.13 -18.47 -15.49
N PHE A 269 -17.45 -18.09 -14.25
CA PHE A 269 -18.82 -18.00 -13.78
C PHE A 269 -19.63 -16.93 -14.53
N ALA A 270 -19.04 -15.75 -14.75
CA ALA A 270 -19.67 -14.68 -15.52
C ALA A 270 -20.01 -15.14 -16.96
N VAL A 271 -19.08 -15.83 -17.64
CA VAL A 271 -19.29 -16.29 -19.01
C VAL A 271 -20.32 -17.42 -19.09
N LEU A 272 -20.25 -18.41 -18.20
CA LEU A 272 -21.14 -19.58 -18.23
C LEU A 272 -22.61 -19.20 -17.97
N ILE A 273 -22.87 -18.25 -17.08
CA ILE A 273 -24.23 -17.84 -16.72
C ILE A 273 -24.80 -16.79 -17.66
N CYS A 274 -23.95 -16.12 -18.44
CA CYS A 274 -24.36 -15.10 -19.40
C CYS A 274 -25.41 -15.60 -20.41
N ILE A 275 -25.16 -16.76 -21.06
CA ILE A 275 -26.07 -17.31 -22.07
C ILE A 275 -27.43 -17.72 -21.49
N PRO A 276 -27.52 -18.46 -20.37
CA PRO A 276 -28.79 -18.73 -19.70
C PRO A 276 -29.59 -17.48 -19.35
N VAL A 277 -28.94 -16.46 -18.79
CA VAL A 277 -29.60 -15.20 -18.41
C VAL A 277 -30.09 -14.45 -19.64
N LEU A 278 -29.30 -14.40 -20.70
CA LEU A 278 -29.70 -13.83 -21.99
C LEU A 278 -30.96 -14.49 -22.53
N ARG A 279 -31.04 -15.82 -22.51
CA ARG A 279 -32.22 -16.57 -22.95
C ARG A 279 -33.45 -16.27 -22.09
N CYS A 280 -33.27 -16.19 -20.76
CA CYS A 280 -34.36 -15.81 -19.85
C CYS A 280 -34.90 -14.42 -20.18
N ILE A 281 -34.01 -13.43 -20.38
CA ILE A 281 -34.36 -12.04 -20.70
C ILE A 281 -35.08 -11.96 -22.06
N GLN A 282 -34.55 -12.62 -23.10
CA GLN A 282 -35.15 -12.64 -24.43
C GLN A 282 -36.55 -13.27 -24.43
N ASN A 283 -36.74 -14.33 -23.65
CA ASN A 283 -38.03 -15.01 -23.52
C ASN A 283 -38.99 -14.32 -22.53
N GLN A 284 -38.60 -13.18 -21.95
CA GLN A 284 -39.33 -12.47 -20.90
C GLN A 284 -39.77 -13.39 -19.74
N ASP A 285 -38.94 -14.37 -19.40
CA ASP A 285 -39.26 -15.35 -18.36
C ASP A 285 -39.24 -14.67 -16.99
N LYS A 286 -40.40 -14.61 -16.32
CA LYS A 286 -40.57 -14.03 -14.97
C LYS A 286 -40.55 -15.09 -13.87
N SER A 287 -40.12 -16.32 -14.15
CA SER A 287 -40.03 -17.39 -13.16
C SER A 287 -39.05 -17.05 -12.03
N ASN A 288 -39.30 -17.59 -10.83
CA ASN A 288 -38.36 -17.46 -9.71
C ASN A 288 -36.96 -18.00 -10.03
N ARG A 289 -36.87 -18.98 -10.96
CA ARG A 289 -35.59 -19.54 -11.44
C ARG A 289 -34.83 -18.54 -12.30
N ALA A 290 -35.50 -17.86 -13.24
CA ALA A 290 -34.91 -16.82 -14.06
C ALA A 290 -34.43 -15.63 -13.20
N LEU A 291 -35.23 -15.24 -12.21
CA LEU A 291 -34.87 -14.19 -11.27
C LEU A 291 -33.64 -14.58 -10.42
N LEU A 292 -33.58 -15.82 -9.92
CA LEU A 292 -32.41 -16.31 -9.18
C LEU A 292 -31.14 -16.32 -10.04
N LEU A 293 -31.22 -16.80 -11.28
CA LEU A 293 -30.11 -16.77 -12.24
C LEU A 293 -29.62 -15.34 -12.47
N TYR A 294 -30.53 -14.39 -12.60
CA TYR A 294 -30.21 -12.97 -12.71
C TYR A 294 -29.44 -12.45 -11.49
N TYR A 295 -29.93 -12.70 -10.27
CA TYR A 295 -29.24 -12.30 -9.03
C TYR A 295 -27.82 -12.87 -8.96
N ILE A 296 -27.69 -14.16 -9.27
CA ILE A 296 -26.43 -14.89 -9.23
C ILE A 296 -25.42 -14.33 -10.25
N HIS A 297 -25.85 -14.07 -11.48
CA HIS A 297 -25.01 -13.53 -12.55
C HIS A 297 -24.39 -12.17 -12.20
N VAL A 298 -25.15 -11.32 -11.50
CA VAL A 298 -24.70 -9.97 -11.13
C VAL A 298 -23.78 -9.99 -9.91
N SER A 299 -24.16 -10.76 -8.88
CA SER A 299 -23.51 -10.70 -7.56
C SER A 299 -22.27 -11.58 -7.46
N VAL A 300 -22.33 -12.83 -7.91
CA VAL A 300 -21.28 -13.83 -7.62
C VAL A 300 -19.94 -13.46 -8.29
N PRO A 301 -19.86 -13.13 -9.59
CA PRO A 301 -18.59 -12.71 -10.20
C PRO A 301 -17.99 -11.48 -9.49
N CYS A 302 -18.82 -10.49 -9.15
CA CYS A 302 -18.38 -9.26 -8.49
C CYS A 302 -17.88 -9.51 -7.06
N ILE A 303 -18.49 -10.44 -6.32
CA ILE A 303 -18.03 -10.83 -4.98
C ILE A 303 -16.71 -11.62 -5.08
N LEU A 304 -16.62 -12.61 -5.97
CA LEU A 304 -15.41 -13.42 -6.14
C LEU A 304 -14.20 -12.55 -6.50
N ILE A 305 -14.35 -11.63 -7.46
CA ILE A 305 -13.27 -10.74 -7.84
C ILE A 305 -12.93 -9.73 -6.73
N SER A 306 -13.89 -9.32 -5.91
CA SER A 306 -13.63 -8.47 -4.73
C SER A 306 -12.79 -9.21 -3.67
N ILE A 307 -13.09 -10.48 -3.42
CA ILE A 307 -12.29 -11.32 -2.52
C ILE A 307 -10.88 -11.50 -3.10
N ALA A 308 -10.75 -11.72 -4.41
CA ALA A 308 -9.45 -11.82 -5.07
C ALA A 308 -8.63 -10.53 -4.91
N PHE A 309 -9.23 -9.34 -5.09
CA PHE A 309 -8.55 -8.06 -4.83
C PHE A 309 -8.15 -7.87 -3.36
N ALA A 310 -8.96 -8.35 -2.41
CA ALA A 310 -8.64 -8.28 -1.00
C ALA A 310 -7.43 -9.16 -0.65
N LEU A 311 -7.36 -10.38 -1.20
CA LEU A 311 -6.21 -11.24 -1.04
C LEU A 311 -4.98 -10.63 -1.71
N TRP A 312 -5.10 -10.15 -2.95
CA TRP A 312 -4.02 -9.48 -3.65
C TRP A 312 -3.46 -8.28 -2.86
N GLY A 313 -4.35 -7.43 -2.31
CA GLY A 313 -4.00 -6.30 -1.45
C GLY A 313 -3.21 -6.65 -0.20
N LYS A 314 -3.32 -7.89 0.30
CA LYS A 314 -2.57 -8.38 1.47
C LYS A 314 -1.17 -8.87 1.11
N ILE A 315 -0.99 -9.43 -0.10
CA ILE A 315 0.26 -10.07 -0.51
C ILE A 315 1.20 -9.05 -1.17
N GLU A 316 0.64 -8.30 -2.11
CA GLU A 316 1.42 -7.60 -3.14
C GLU A 316 0.84 -6.25 -3.55
N GLY A 317 -0.48 -6.09 -3.37
CA GLY A 317 -1.27 -4.91 -3.71
C GLY A 317 -1.02 -3.76 -2.74
N SER A 318 -1.17 -2.52 -3.20
CA SER A 318 -1.36 -1.42 -2.25
C SER A 318 -2.74 -1.58 -1.61
N PHE A 319 -2.82 -1.47 -0.29
CA PHE A 319 -4.12 -1.50 0.43
C PHE A 319 -5.12 -0.51 -0.16
N ARG A 320 -4.64 0.64 -0.67
CA ARG A 320 -5.47 1.65 -1.32
C ARG A 320 -6.05 1.15 -2.64
N GLU A 321 -5.23 0.53 -3.49
CA GLU A 321 -5.67 0.00 -4.78
C GLU A 321 -6.72 -1.10 -4.62
N ALA A 322 -6.45 -2.05 -3.71
CA ALA A 322 -7.37 -3.14 -3.40
C ALA A 322 -8.72 -2.62 -2.89
N TYR A 323 -8.69 -1.65 -1.96
CA TYR A 323 -9.90 -1.03 -1.43
C TYR A 323 -10.76 -0.39 -2.54
N VAL A 324 -10.15 0.41 -3.42
CA VAL A 324 -10.86 1.06 -4.53
C VAL A 324 -11.49 0.02 -5.46
N CYS A 325 -10.75 -1.02 -5.83
CA CYS A 325 -11.27 -2.09 -6.70
C CYS A 325 -12.44 -2.84 -6.04
N ILE A 326 -12.37 -3.12 -4.74
CA ILE A 326 -13.47 -3.74 -3.99
C ILE A 326 -14.71 -2.84 -4.00
N VAL A 327 -14.55 -1.55 -3.68
CA VAL A 327 -15.66 -0.59 -3.65
C VAL A 327 -16.34 -0.50 -5.02
N ILE A 328 -15.57 -0.44 -6.11
CA ILE A 328 -16.11 -0.37 -7.48
C ILE A 328 -16.89 -1.65 -7.81
N ASN A 329 -16.35 -2.84 -7.53
CA ASN A 329 -17.06 -4.10 -7.81
C ASN A 329 -18.36 -4.22 -7.00
N VAL A 330 -18.38 -3.76 -5.75
CA VAL A 330 -19.61 -3.70 -4.93
C VAL A 330 -20.61 -2.69 -5.48
N MET A 331 -20.14 -1.51 -5.91
CA MET A 331 -20.98 -0.50 -6.54
C MET A 331 -21.60 -0.99 -7.85
N ARG A 332 -20.84 -1.73 -8.64
CA ARG A 332 -21.32 -2.33 -9.89
C ARG A 332 -22.56 -3.21 -9.66
N ILE A 333 -22.58 -3.99 -8.58
CA ILE A 333 -23.74 -4.80 -8.20
C ILE A 333 -24.99 -3.90 -8.05
N LEU A 334 -24.85 -2.79 -7.33
CA LEU A 334 -25.96 -1.85 -7.08
C LEU A 334 -26.42 -1.17 -8.37
N TRP A 335 -25.50 -0.74 -9.22
CA TRP A 335 -25.83 -0.14 -10.51
C TRP A 335 -26.55 -1.12 -11.43
N ILE A 336 -26.05 -2.34 -11.56
CA ILE A 336 -26.69 -3.35 -12.40
C ILE A 336 -28.09 -3.71 -11.86
N PHE A 337 -28.28 -3.81 -10.55
CA PHE A 337 -29.62 -3.99 -9.97
C PHE A 337 -30.56 -2.82 -10.25
N LYS A 338 -30.05 -1.59 -10.24
CA LYS A 338 -30.81 -0.39 -10.59
C LYS A 338 -31.17 -0.33 -12.09
N MET A 339 -30.35 -0.93 -12.94
CA MET A 339 -30.59 -1.12 -14.38
C MET A 339 -31.44 -2.36 -14.69
N SER A 340 -31.87 -3.11 -13.68
CA SER A 340 -32.44 -4.45 -13.85
C SER A 340 -33.63 -4.46 -14.82
N PRO A 341 -33.62 -5.35 -15.84
CA PRO A 341 -34.80 -5.57 -16.68
C PRO A 341 -35.94 -6.22 -15.89
N TYR A 342 -35.62 -6.94 -14.81
CA TYR A 342 -36.58 -7.56 -13.90
C TYR A 342 -36.69 -6.74 -12.62
N LYS A 343 -37.83 -6.05 -12.42
CA LYS A 343 -38.18 -5.53 -11.09
C LYS A 343 -38.75 -6.70 -10.26
N PRO A 344 -38.06 -7.20 -9.23
CA PRO A 344 -38.61 -8.22 -8.36
C PRO A 344 -39.79 -7.62 -7.58
N PRO A 345 -40.95 -8.30 -7.53
CA PRO A 345 -42.01 -7.90 -6.63
C PRO A 345 -41.54 -8.12 -5.18
N GLY A 346 -41.33 -7.04 -4.41
CA GLY A 346 -41.09 -7.16 -2.97
C GLY A 346 -40.28 -6.02 -2.33
N PRO A 347 -40.26 -5.97 -0.98
CA PRO A 347 -39.61 -4.92 -0.20
C PRO A 347 -38.08 -4.91 -0.31
N CYS A 348 -37.46 -6.03 -0.71
CA CYS A 348 -36.00 -6.15 -0.82
C CYS A 348 -35.43 -5.28 -1.95
N HIS A 349 -36.05 -5.30 -3.14
CA HIS A 349 -35.63 -4.46 -4.27
C HIS A 349 -35.76 -2.97 -3.96
N ILE A 350 -36.86 -2.57 -3.31
CA ILE A 350 -37.11 -1.18 -2.90
C ILE A 350 -36.07 -0.73 -1.86
N ARG A 351 -35.65 -1.60 -0.94
CA ARG A 351 -34.56 -1.28 -0.01
C ARG A 351 -33.22 -1.15 -0.72
N LEU A 352 -32.90 -2.04 -1.65
CA LEU A 352 -31.64 -2.01 -2.41
C LEU A 352 -31.52 -0.72 -3.25
N SER A 353 -32.59 -0.33 -3.95
CA SER A 353 -32.61 0.88 -4.77
C SER A 353 -32.50 2.15 -3.92
N LYS A 354 -33.12 2.18 -2.73
CA LYS A 354 -33.00 3.28 -1.76
C LYS A 354 -31.61 3.37 -1.14
N LEU A 355 -30.90 2.25 -0.97
CA LEU A 355 -29.55 2.22 -0.40
C LEU A 355 -28.47 2.62 -1.42
N ALA A 356 -28.72 2.42 -2.72
CA ALA A 356 -27.76 2.73 -3.77
C ALA A 356 -27.39 4.23 -3.82
N VAL A 357 -28.38 5.13 -3.72
CA VAL A 357 -28.17 6.59 -3.79
C VAL A 357 -27.29 7.15 -2.66
N PRO A 358 -27.53 6.86 -1.37
CA PRO A 358 -26.65 7.34 -0.29
C PRO A 358 -25.25 6.73 -0.38
N LEU A 359 -25.13 5.48 -0.86
CA LEU A 359 -23.81 4.85 -1.06
C LEU A 359 -23.04 5.53 -2.20
N GLU A 360 -23.70 5.81 -3.34
CA GLU A 360 -23.14 6.56 -4.48
C GLU A 360 -22.61 7.93 -3.99
N MET A 361 -23.40 8.65 -3.20
CA MET A 361 -22.99 9.95 -2.62
C MET A 361 -21.82 9.83 -1.64
N PHE A 362 -21.80 8.78 -0.83
CA PHE A 362 -20.68 8.52 0.07
C PHE A 362 -19.39 8.28 -0.70
N VAL A 363 -19.41 7.47 -1.77
CA VAL A 363 -18.23 7.20 -2.60
C VAL A 363 -17.78 8.43 -3.38
N ILE A 364 -18.71 9.23 -3.90
CA ILE A 364 -18.38 10.53 -4.52
C ILE A 364 -17.64 11.40 -3.49
N THR A 365 -18.22 11.57 -2.29
CA THR A 365 -17.66 12.43 -1.24
C THR A 365 -16.30 11.92 -0.74
N ALA A 366 -16.18 10.62 -0.47
CA ALA A 366 -14.95 9.98 -0.01
C ALA A 366 -13.86 9.99 -1.09
N GLY A 367 -14.23 9.79 -2.36
CA GLY A 367 -13.31 9.84 -3.50
C GLY A 367 -12.70 11.23 -3.67
N PHE A 368 -13.53 12.28 -3.67
CA PHE A 368 -13.05 13.67 -3.71
C PHE A 368 -12.19 14.01 -2.48
N ASN A 369 -12.53 13.52 -1.29
CA ASN A 369 -11.71 13.70 -0.09
C ASN A 369 -10.38 12.92 -0.14
N SER A 370 -10.29 11.81 -0.89
CA SER A 370 -9.05 11.06 -1.03
C SER A 370 -8.02 11.74 -1.95
N MET A 371 -8.42 12.77 -2.72
CA MET A 371 -7.54 13.55 -3.60
C MET A 371 -6.70 14.62 -2.86
N TRP A 372 -6.56 14.51 -1.54
CA TRP A 372 -6.04 15.55 -0.62
C TRP A 372 -4.59 16.06 -0.83
N LYS A 373 -3.86 15.67 -1.89
CA LYS A 373 -2.45 16.08 -2.07
C LYS A 373 -2.21 17.40 -2.84
N PRO A 374 -3.18 17.99 -3.57
CA PRO A 374 -3.17 19.44 -3.79
C PRO A 374 -4.52 20.05 -3.37
N LEU A 375 -4.70 20.18 -2.05
CA LEU A 375 -5.94 20.63 -1.41
C LEU A 375 -6.41 22.01 -1.91
N THR A 376 -5.51 22.90 -2.30
CA THR A 376 -5.86 24.26 -2.75
C THR A 376 -6.43 24.30 -4.16
N VAL A 377 -5.91 23.50 -5.09
CA VAL A 377 -6.31 23.57 -6.50
C VAL A 377 -7.59 22.76 -6.76
N ILE A 378 -7.73 21.59 -6.13
CA ILE A 378 -8.95 20.77 -6.23
C ILE A 378 -10.11 21.41 -5.47
N LEU A 379 -9.86 22.06 -4.32
CA LEU A 379 -10.90 22.83 -3.64
C LEU A 379 -11.34 24.01 -4.49
N LEU A 380 -10.44 24.72 -5.19
CA LEU A 380 -10.81 25.78 -6.14
C LEU A 380 -11.55 25.25 -7.37
N LEU A 381 -11.19 24.08 -7.91
CA LEU A 381 -11.89 23.43 -9.00
C LEU A 381 -13.28 22.94 -8.56
N GLN A 382 -13.40 22.36 -7.37
CA GLN A 382 -14.64 21.87 -6.78
C GLN A 382 -15.55 23.01 -6.34
N LEU A 383 -15.00 24.12 -5.82
CA LEU A 383 -15.75 25.35 -5.57
C LEU A 383 -16.22 25.95 -6.89
N SER A 384 -15.38 25.95 -7.94
CA SER A 384 -15.74 26.40 -9.28
C SER A 384 -16.85 25.55 -9.91
N ILE A 385 -16.77 24.22 -9.81
CA ILE A 385 -17.78 23.28 -10.34
C ILE A 385 -19.10 23.42 -9.56
N ASN A 386 -19.07 23.44 -8.23
CA ASN A 386 -20.26 23.62 -7.40
C ASN A 386 -20.86 25.02 -7.57
N PHE A 387 -20.03 26.06 -7.71
CA PHE A 387 -20.47 27.42 -8.02
C PHE A 387 -21.07 27.51 -9.42
N GLN A 388 -20.51 26.82 -10.42
CA GLN A 388 -21.06 26.79 -11.77
C GLN A 388 -22.36 25.98 -11.87
N LEU A 389 -22.49 24.85 -11.16
CA LEU A 389 -23.76 24.14 -11.03
C LEU A 389 -24.82 24.99 -10.30
N ALA A 390 -24.44 25.66 -9.21
CA ALA A 390 -25.33 26.56 -8.48
C ALA A 390 -25.75 27.77 -9.35
N CYS A 391 -24.82 28.42 -10.03
CA CYS A 391 -25.09 29.52 -10.96
C CYS A 391 -25.93 29.07 -12.16
N PHE A 392 -25.73 27.86 -12.69
CA PHE A 392 -26.56 27.30 -13.76
C PHE A 392 -28.00 27.00 -13.28
N MET A 393 -28.14 26.43 -12.08
CA MET A 393 -29.44 26.20 -11.43
C MET A 393 -30.16 27.52 -11.08
N ILE A 394 -29.42 28.56 -10.71
CA ILE A 394 -29.92 29.93 -10.46
C ILE A 394 -30.25 30.65 -11.77
N PHE A 395 -29.45 30.48 -12.83
CA PHE A 395 -29.69 31.02 -14.18
C PHE A 395 -30.96 30.45 -14.82
N MET A 396 -31.26 29.18 -14.54
CA MET A 396 -32.56 28.58 -14.91
C MET A 396 -33.75 29.16 -14.14
N ARG A 397 -33.53 30.00 -13.11
CA ARG A 397 -34.57 30.48 -12.18
C ARG A 397 -34.71 32.01 -12.07
N SER A 398 -33.75 32.82 -12.52
CA SER A 398 -33.90 34.28 -12.48
C SER A 398 -33.03 35.00 -13.51
N SER A 399 -33.58 36.08 -14.05
CA SER A 399 -32.94 37.01 -14.98
C SER A 399 -32.02 38.00 -14.23
N PHE A 400 -30.98 38.49 -14.95
CA PHE A 400 -30.07 39.63 -14.68
C PHE A 400 -28.90 39.47 -13.67
N PHE A 401 -27.69 40.05 -13.84
CA PHE A 401 -26.94 40.67 -14.97
C PHE A 401 -25.46 40.95 -14.63
N LEU A 402 -24.91 40.54 -13.48
CA LEU A 402 -23.54 40.95 -13.09
C LEU A 402 -22.46 39.87 -13.34
N VAL A 403 -22.84 38.79 -14.03
CA VAL A 403 -21.95 37.74 -14.56
C VAL A 403 -21.54 38.04 -16.02
N LEU A 404 -22.12 39.10 -16.60
CA LEU A 404 -22.13 39.42 -18.02
C LEU A 404 -20.73 39.55 -18.66
N VAL A 405 -19.74 40.19 -18.03
CA VAL A 405 -18.51 40.56 -18.78
C VAL A 405 -17.54 39.40 -19.01
N LEU A 406 -17.39 38.47 -18.05
CA LEU A 406 -16.57 37.26 -18.21
C LEU A 406 -17.37 36.10 -18.85
N PHE A 407 -18.70 36.14 -18.72
CA PHE A 407 -19.62 35.28 -19.46
C PHE A 407 -19.68 35.67 -20.93
N LEU A 408 -19.53 36.95 -21.34
CA LEU A 408 -19.66 37.45 -22.72
C LEU A 408 -18.68 36.84 -23.73
N VAL A 409 -17.44 36.51 -23.33
CA VAL A 409 -16.45 35.86 -24.22
C VAL A 409 -16.73 34.37 -24.39
N LYS A 410 -17.13 33.68 -23.32
CA LYS A 410 -17.59 32.28 -23.36
C LYS A 410 -18.98 32.16 -24.03
N ILE A 411 -19.84 33.16 -23.84
CA ILE A 411 -21.11 33.43 -24.52
C ILE A 411 -20.87 33.66 -26.00
N ALA A 412 -19.87 34.41 -26.46
CA ALA A 412 -19.74 34.67 -27.90
C ALA A 412 -19.54 33.35 -28.69
N LEU A 413 -18.73 32.44 -28.13
CA LEU A 413 -18.56 31.07 -28.63
C LEU A 413 -19.81 30.19 -28.39
N LEU A 414 -20.47 30.31 -27.23
CA LEU A 414 -21.73 29.62 -26.90
C LEU A 414 -22.97 30.22 -27.57
N LEU A 415 -22.93 31.42 -28.16
CA LEU A 415 -24.01 32.13 -28.87
C LEU A 415 -23.93 31.84 -30.35
N ALA A 416 -22.74 31.59 -30.90
CA ALA A 416 -22.62 30.98 -32.21
C ALA A 416 -23.23 29.56 -32.18
N PHE A 417 -22.90 28.78 -31.15
CA PHE A 417 -23.50 27.46 -30.88
C PHE A 417 -24.97 27.56 -30.41
N GLY A 418 -25.29 28.65 -29.70
CA GLY A 418 -26.58 28.97 -29.12
C GLY A 418 -27.58 29.52 -30.11
N LEU A 419 -27.17 30.21 -31.17
CA LEU A 419 -28.04 30.62 -32.29
C LEU A 419 -28.49 29.40 -33.09
N ILE A 420 -27.56 28.47 -33.33
CA ILE A 420 -27.86 27.17 -33.95
C ILE A 420 -28.85 26.39 -33.07
N SER A 421 -28.63 26.38 -31.75
CA SER A 421 -29.53 25.75 -30.77
C SER A 421 -30.87 26.48 -30.60
N PHE A 422 -30.92 27.80 -30.68
CA PHE A 422 -32.11 28.65 -30.52
C PHE A 422 -33.06 28.50 -31.73
N ILE A 423 -32.50 28.42 -32.93
CA ILE A 423 -33.25 28.08 -34.16
C ILE A 423 -33.82 26.65 -34.04
N TYR A 424 -33.10 25.72 -33.40
CA TYR A 424 -33.60 24.36 -33.10
C TYR A 424 -34.64 24.32 -31.96
N CYS A 425 -34.57 25.26 -31.00
CA CYS A 425 -35.38 25.31 -29.77
C CYS A 425 -36.79 25.89 -29.99
N LEU A 426 -37.00 26.68 -31.05
CA LEU A 426 -38.33 27.17 -31.44
C LEU A 426 -39.31 26.04 -31.83
N VAL A 427 -38.85 24.79 -32.01
CA VAL A 427 -39.63 23.65 -32.50
C VAL A 427 -39.99 22.61 -31.40
N LYS A 428 -40.44 23.04 -30.21
CA LYS A 428 -41.28 22.18 -29.32
C LYS A 428 -40.56 21.01 -28.59
N CYS A 429 -39.30 21.14 -28.15
CA CYS A 429 -38.57 20.05 -27.45
C CYS A 429 -37.82 20.40 -26.14
N ARG A 430 -38.37 21.26 -25.28
CA ARG A 430 -37.76 21.81 -24.03
C ARG A 430 -36.97 20.82 -23.11
N CYS A 431 -37.55 19.70 -22.66
CA CYS A 431 -36.84 18.75 -21.76
C CYS A 431 -35.69 17.94 -22.41
N VAL A 432 -35.76 17.64 -23.71
CA VAL A 432 -34.71 16.86 -24.39
C VAL A 432 -33.52 17.78 -24.64
N CYS A 433 -33.78 19.01 -25.11
CA CYS A 433 -32.73 20.01 -25.28
C CYS A 433 -32.02 20.33 -23.95
N GLN A 434 -32.75 20.39 -22.83
CA GLN A 434 -32.16 20.59 -21.50
C GLN A 434 -31.20 19.45 -21.10
N LYS A 435 -31.58 18.18 -21.34
CA LYS A 435 -30.72 17.02 -21.05
C LYS A 435 -29.52 16.93 -21.99
N VAL A 436 -29.69 17.24 -23.27
CA VAL A 436 -28.60 17.30 -24.26
C VAL A 436 -27.63 18.43 -23.91
N PHE A 437 -28.13 19.59 -23.50
CA PHE A 437 -27.31 20.71 -23.07
C PHE A 437 -26.54 20.37 -21.79
N LEU A 438 -27.19 19.72 -20.83
CA LEU A 438 -26.53 19.21 -19.62
C LEU A 438 -25.40 18.24 -19.99
N LEU A 439 -25.62 17.32 -20.92
CA LEU A 439 -24.60 16.38 -21.40
C LEU A 439 -23.43 17.11 -22.08
N LEU A 440 -23.69 18.06 -22.98
CA LEU A 440 -22.64 18.84 -23.65
C LEU A 440 -21.85 19.70 -22.67
N TRP A 441 -22.51 20.24 -21.64
CA TRP A 441 -21.86 20.94 -20.54
C TRP A 441 -20.93 20.00 -19.76
N PHE A 442 -21.40 18.80 -19.40
CA PHE A 442 -20.58 17.78 -18.75
C PHE A 442 -19.37 17.39 -19.62
N ILE A 443 -19.55 17.22 -20.94
CA ILE A 443 -18.45 16.91 -21.87
C ILE A 443 -17.43 18.06 -21.95
N LEU A 444 -17.89 19.31 -21.98
CA LEU A 444 -16.98 20.45 -22.02
C LEU A 444 -16.19 20.57 -20.71
N ASP A 445 -16.84 20.37 -19.58
CA ASP A 445 -16.23 20.54 -18.26
C ASP A 445 -15.28 19.38 -17.89
N ILE A 446 -15.56 18.14 -18.32
CA ILE A 446 -14.58 17.05 -18.25
C ILE A 446 -13.36 17.38 -19.13
N THR A 447 -13.54 17.80 -20.40
CA THR A 447 -12.40 18.12 -21.27
C THR A 447 -11.52 19.26 -20.72
N LEU A 448 -12.15 20.30 -20.17
CA LEU A 448 -11.45 21.42 -19.55
C LEU A 448 -10.70 20.98 -18.29
N SER A 449 -11.31 20.14 -17.46
CA SER A 449 -10.70 19.60 -16.25
C SER A 449 -9.53 18.67 -16.54
N PHE A 450 -9.60 17.87 -17.61
CA PHE A 450 -8.48 17.05 -18.09
C PHE A 450 -7.28 17.91 -18.53
N VAL A 451 -7.54 19.00 -19.27
CA VAL A 451 -6.48 19.95 -19.66
C VAL A 451 -5.85 20.60 -18.44
N ILE A 452 -6.66 21.03 -17.46
CA ILE A 452 -6.17 21.63 -16.22
C ILE A 452 -5.37 20.63 -15.38
N LEU A 453 -5.84 19.39 -15.24
CA LEU A 453 -5.15 18.35 -14.48
C LEU A 453 -3.82 17.97 -15.15
N GLY A 454 -3.80 17.89 -16.48
CA GLY A 454 -2.56 17.68 -17.26
C GLY A 454 -1.53 18.79 -17.09
N ILE A 455 -1.97 20.05 -16.91
CA ILE A 455 -1.08 21.18 -16.63
C ILE A 455 -0.58 21.17 -15.18
N ILE A 456 -1.45 20.86 -14.20
CA ILE A 456 -1.08 20.88 -12.77
C ILE A 456 -0.13 19.73 -12.41
N LEU A 457 -0.33 18.57 -13.01
CA LEU A 457 0.39 17.33 -12.69
C LEU A 457 1.36 16.94 -13.80
N GLU A 458 1.85 17.90 -14.61
CA GLU A 458 2.71 17.68 -15.78
C GLU A 458 3.96 16.83 -15.46
N ASN A 459 4.45 16.86 -14.22
CA ASN A 459 5.61 16.10 -13.74
C ASN A 459 5.28 14.98 -12.73
N ASP A 460 4.00 14.69 -12.50
CA ASP A 460 3.58 13.64 -11.57
C ASP A 460 3.46 12.29 -12.29
N LYS A 461 4.14 11.26 -11.78
CA LYS A 461 4.07 9.91 -12.36
C LYS A 461 2.69 9.27 -12.18
N GLU A 462 1.92 9.70 -11.17
CA GLU A 462 0.56 9.20 -10.91
C GLU A 462 -0.52 9.89 -11.78
N LEU A 463 -0.14 10.87 -12.63
CA LEU A 463 -1.08 11.66 -13.45
C LEU A 463 -2.09 10.79 -14.24
N PRO A 464 -1.69 9.70 -14.93
CA PRO A 464 -2.63 8.83 -15.65
C PRO A 464 -3.69 8.18 -14.76
N ALA A 465 -3.30 7.76 -13.56
CA ALA A 465 -4.19 7.09 -12.62
C ALA A 465 -5.21 8.08 -12.03
N TRP A 466 -4.76 9.31 -11.69
CA TRP A 466 -5.63 10.39 -11.23
C TRP A 466 -6.62 10.86 -12.29
N MET A 467 -6.22 10.90 -13.58
CA MET A 467 -7.13 11.21 -14.69
C MET A 467 -8.26 10.19 -14.80
N CYS A 468 -7.95 8.89 -14.69
CA CYS A 468 -8.96 7.83 -14.73
C CYS A 468 -9.93 7.92 -13.55
N PHE A 469 -9.41 8.19 -12.35
CA PHE A 469 -10.21 8.36 -11.14
C PHE A 469 -11.14 9.57 -11.22
N TYR A 470 -10.62 10.71 -11.69
CA TYR A 470 -11.42 11.91 -11.90
C TYR A 470 -12.53 11.67 -12.93
N ALA A 471 -12.22 11.06 -14.08
CA ALA A 471 -13.21 10.73 -15.10
C ALA A 471 -14.32 9.83 -14.58
N PHE A 472 -13.97 8.82 -13.77
CA PHE A 472 -14.94 7.95 -13.12
C PHE A 472 -15.86 8.71 -12.16
N LEU A 473 -15.32 9.51 -11.24
CA LEU A 473 -16.13 10.34 -10.33
C LEU A 473 -17.04 11.29 -11.10
N TYR A 474 -16.54 11.85 -12.20
CA TYR A 474 -17.28 12.77 -13.06
C TYR A 474 -18.46 12.11 -13.78
N VAL A 475 -18.25 10.93 -14.38
CA VAL A 475 -19.34 10.17 -14.99
C VAL A 475 -20.34 9.72 -13.92
N LEU A 476 -19.86 9.36 -12.73
CA LEU A 476 -20.71 8.98 -11.60
C LEU A 476 -21.60 10.16 -11.14
N THR A 477 -21.07 11.38 -11.02
CA THR A 477 -21.89 12.56 -10.68
C THR A 477 -22.89 12.90 -11.78
N ALA A 478 -22.52 12.72 -13.06
CA ALA A 478 -23.46 12.85 -14.17
C ALA A 478 -24.62 11.86 -14.04
N THR A 479 -24.37 10.59 -13.70
CA THR A 479 -25.44 9.59 -13.52
C THR A 479 -26.48 10.05 -12.48
N TRP A 480 -26.04 10.66 -11.37
CA TRP A 480 -26.93 11.21 -10.35
C TRP A 480 -27.76 12.39 -10.88
N ALA A 481 -27.13 13.32 -11.61
CA ALA A 481 -27.83 14.48 -12.18
C ALA A 481 -28.92 14.10 -13.18
N PHE A 482 -28.74 12.98 -13.91
CA PHE A 482 -29.74 12.45 -14.84
C PHE A 482 -30.81 11.55 -14.16
N GLN A 483 -30.57 11.11 -12.93
CA GLN A 483 -31.45 10.20 -12.19
C GLN A 483 -32.70 10.87 -11.60
N HIS A 484 -32.69 12.16 -11.25
CA HIS A 484 -33.78 12.77 -10.47
C HIS A 484 -35.16 12.87 -11.18
N ASN A 485 -35.29 12.39 -12.42
CA ASN A 485 -36.56 12.40 -13.18
C ASN A 485 -37.13 10.99 -13.46
N THR A 486 -36.64 9.93 -12.79
CA THR A 486 -36.98 8.53 -13.12
C THR A 486 -38.03 7.86 -12.23
N ASP A 487 -38.55 8.53 -11.20
CA ASP A 487 -39.47 7.91 -10.24
C ASP A 487 -40.93 7.76 -10.75
N ASP A 488 -41.21 8.19 -11.99
CA ASP A 488 -42.56 8.20 -12.60
C ASP A 488 -42.64 7.28 -13.84
N TYR A 489 -42.16 6.03 -13.70
CA TYR A 489 -42.05 5.07 -14.82
C TYR A 489 -43.10 3.95 -14.73
N ASP A 490 -44.18 4.11 -15.51
CA ASP A 490 -45.15 3.06 -15.83
C ASP A 490 -44.47 1.79 -16.42
N ASP A 491 -44.97 0.63 -15.99
CA ASP A 491 -44.40 -0.71 -16.15
C ASP A 491 -44.48 -1.33 -17.57
N ASP A 492 -44.93 -0.59 -18.59
CA ASP A 492 -45.21 -1.13 -19.94
C ASP A 492 -44.17 -0.74 -21.02
N PHE A 493 -42.96 -0.32 -20.63
CA PHE A 493 -41.90 -0.02 -21.61
C PHE A 493 -41.08 -1.27 -21.97
N GLU A 494 -41.36 -1.82 -23.15
CA GLU A 494 -40.63 -2.95 -23.73
C GLU A 494 -39.13 -2.63 -23.83
N TRP A 495 -38.28 -3.42 -23.18
CA TRP A 495 -36.84 -3.18 -23.12
C TRP A 495 -36.21 -3.33 -24.51
N ASP A 496 -35.76 -2.21 -25.09
CA ASP A 496 -34.99 -2.24 -26.35
C ASP A 496 -33.70 -3.06 -26.17
N VAL A 497 -33.27 -3.77 -27.21
CA VAL A 497 -32.04 -4.59 -27.28
C VAL A 497 -30.81 -3.89 -26.66
N ALA A 498 -30.73 -2.56 -26.80
CA ALA A 498 -29.65 -1.75 -26.23
C ALA A 498 -29.57 -1.80 -24.69
N HIS A 499 -30.70 -1.89 -23.97
CA HIS A 499 -30.70 -2.03 -22.49
C HIS A 499 -30.20 -3.41 -22.07
N ILE A 500 -30.60 -4.46 -22.81
CA ILE A 500 -30.14 -5.83 -22.57
C ILE A 500 -28.63 -5.93 -22.81
N LEU A 501 -28.11 -5.30 -23.87
CA LEU A 501 -26.68 -5.29 -24.16
C LEU A 501 -25.85 -4.61 -23.05
N VAL A 502 -26.32 -3.50 -22.48
CA VAL A 502 -25.63 -2.83 -21.37
C VAL A 502 -25.63 -3.65 -20.12
N TYR A 503 -26.78 -4.25 -19.81
CA TYR A 503 -26.88 -5.14 -18.67
C TYR A 503 -25.87 -6.29 -18.77
N VAL A 504 -25.86 -6.98 -19.92
CA VAL A 504 -24.98 -8.11 -20.18
C VAL A 504 -23.52 -7.65 -20.13
N PHE A 505 -23.17 -6.60 -20.86
CA PHE A 505 -21.81 -6.07 -20.91
C PHE A 505 -21.31 -5.66 -19.52
N GLY A 506 -22.13 -4.94 -18.76
CA GLY A 506 -21.82 -4.51 -17.39
C GLY A 506 -21.59 -5.69 -16.45
N SER A 507 -22.43 -6.72 -16.49
CA SER A 507 -22.25 -7.92 -15.67
C SER A 507 -21.00 -8.73 -16.04
N THR A 508 -20.64 -8.76 -17.32
CA THR A 508 -19.43 -9.44 -17.81
C THR A 508 -18.16 -8.60 -17.66
N LEU A 509 -18.26 -7.32 -17.26
CA LEU A 509 -17.10 -6.44 -17.10
C LEU A 509 -16.14 -6.93 -16.00
N SER A 510 -16.66 -7.72 -15.05
CA SER A 510 -15.88 -8.47 -14.06
C SER A 510 -14.83 -9.40 -14.69
N VAL A 511 -15.05 -9.89 -15.92
CA VAL A 511 -14.11 -10.73 -16.66
C VAL A 511 -12.83 -9.96 -17.00
N ILE A 512 -12.94 -8.68 -17.40
CA ILE A 512 -11.78 -7.85 -17.71
C ILE A 512 -10.92 -7.65 -16.46
N ASN A 513 -11.55 -7.32 -15.32
CA ASN A 513 -10.85 -7.20 -14.05
C ASN A 513 -10.20 -8.52 -13.61
N SER A 514 -10.88 -9.64 -13.87
CA SER A 514 -10.37 -10.98 -13.56
C SER A 514 -9.14 -11.33 -14.38
N ILE A 515 -9.19 -11.11 -15.70
CA ILE A 515 -8.06 -11.35 -16.60
C ILE A 515 -6.90 -10.44 -16.24
N ALA A 516 -7.16 -9.15 -16.00
CA ALA A 516 -6.12 -8.20 -15.62
C ALA A 516 -5.42 -8.59 -14.31
N LEU A 517 -6.20 -9.00 -13.30
CA LEU A 517 -5.64 -9.40 -12.00
C LEU A 517 -4.87 -10.73 -12.11
N ALA A 518 -5.42 -11.71 -12.86
CA ALA A 518 -4.74 -12.96 -13.13
C ALA A 518 -3.42 -12.75 -13.88
N THR A 519 -3.44 -11.87 -14.89
CA THR A 519 -2.26 -11.53 -15.69
C THR A 519 -1.21 -10.82 -14.85
N GLU A 520 -1.60 -9.89 -13.99
CA GLU A 520 -0.64 -9.19 -13.10
C GLU A 520 0.00 -10.16 -12.10
N VAL A 521 -0.80 -11.02 -11.43
CA VAL A 521 -0.27 -12.04 -10.51
C VAL A 521 0.67 -13.00 -11.25
N PHE A 522 0.33 -13.41 -12.47
CA PHE A 522 1.14 -14.33 -13.25
C PHE A 522 2.44 -13.66 -13.76
N LEU A 523 2.36 -12.48 -14.37
CA LEU A 523 3.52 -11.79 -14.92
C LEU A 523 4.48 -11.34 -13.83
N LYS A 524 3.97 -10.92 -12.68
CA LYS A 524 4.81 -10.62 -11.52
C LYS A 524 5.45 -11.88 -10.94
N ALA A 525 4.75 -13.01 -10.97
CA ALA A 525 5.34 -14.30 -10.63
C ALA A 525 6.44 -14.70 -11.64
N GLU A 526 6.34 -14.35 -12.92
CA GLU A 526 7.38 -14.71 -13.89
C GLU A 526 8.59 -13.76 -13.85
N LYS A 527 8.35 -12.45 -13.70
CA LYS A 527 9.39 -11.41 -13.85
C LYS A 527 9.94 -10.88 -12.53
N GLY A 528 9.33 -11.22 -11.40
CA GLY A 528 9.71 -10.70 -10.07
C GLY A 528 9.32 -9.24 -9.82
N GLU A 529 8.88 -8.50 -10.84
CA GLU A 529 8.50 -7.09 -10.78
C GLU A 529 7.05 -6.88 -11.22
N ARG A 530 6.42 -5.80 -10.73
CA ARG A 530 5.07 -5.41 -11.17
C ARG A 530 5.11 -4.97 -12.63
N THR A 531 4.13 -5.43 -13.41
CA THR A 531 3.99 -4.99 -14.81
C THR A 531 3.03 -3.83 -14.98
N VAL A 532 2.01 -3.76 -14.14
CA VAL A 532 1.06 -2.65 -14.07
C VAL A 532 1.40 -1.84 -12.82
N GLU A 533 1.86 -0.60 -13.01
CA GLU A 533 2.21 0.28 -11.89
C GLU A 533 0.98 0.51 -10.99
N ASP A 534 -0.15 0.91 -11.60
CA ASP A 534 -1.41 1.17 -10.91
C ASP A 534 -2.58 0.42 -11.57
N PHE A 535 -3.26 -0.45 -10.81
CA PHE A 535 -4.41 -1.22 -11.31
C PHE A 535 -5.61 -0.33 -11.72
N TRP A 536 -5.58 0.93 -11.29
CA TRP A 536 -6.54 1.99 -11.62
C TRP A 536 -6.66 2.24 -13.12
N LEU A 537 -5.56 2.09 -13.86
CA LEU A 537 -5.49 2.32 -15.30
C LEU A 537 -6.28 1.29 -16.11
N ILE A 538 -6.58 0.15 -15.49
CA ILE A 538 -7.38 -0.89 -16.13
C ILE A 538 -8.82 -0.77 -15.65
N VAL A 539 -9.09 -0.79 -14.35
CA VAL A 539 -10.46 -0.90 -13.83
C VAL A 539 -11.31 0.34 -14.10
N LEU A 540 -10.78 1.54 -13.86
CA LEU A 540 -11.57 2.77 -13.87
C LEU A 540 -12.08 3.15 -15.28
N PRO A 541 -11.28 3.09 -16.36
CA PRO A 541 -11.78 3.44 -17.69
C PRO A 541 -12.94 2.56 -18.16
N PHE A 542 -12.88 1.25 -17.93
CA PHE A 542 -13.95 0.33 -18.32
C PHE A 542 -15.25 0.61 -17.55
N GLU A 543 -15.14 0.96 -16.28
CA GLU A 543 -16.29 1.35 -15.45
C GLU A 543 -16.88 2.69 -15.86
N SER A 544 -16.03 3.68 -16.16
CA SER A 544 -16.47 4.97 -16.72
C SER A 544 -17.23 4.79 -18.03
N LEU A 545 -16.75 3.92 -18.93
CA LEU A 545 -17.42 3.62 -20.19
C LEU A 545 -18.78 2.96 -19.98
N PHE A 546 -18.87 2.00 -19.06
CA PHE A 546 -20.13 1.35 -18.70
C PHE A 546 -21.16 2.36 -18.18
N LEU A 547 -20.77 3.22 -17.23
CA LEU A 547 -21.65 4.25 -16.67
C LEU A 547 -22.03 5.32 -17.71
N ALA A 548 -21.10 5.72 -18.58
CA ALA A 548 -21.37 6.72 -19.62
C ALA A 548 -22.38 6.20 -20.64
N TYR A 549 -22.25 4.92 -21.05
CA TYR A 549 -23.23 4.29 -21.93
C TYR A 549 -24.60 4.25 -21.26
N TRP A 550 -24.67 3.92 -19.97
CA TRP A 550 -25.91 3.92 -19.21
C TRP A 550 -26.59 5.30 -19.20
N VAL A 551 -25.86 6.38 -18.96
CA VAL A 551 -26.38 7.76 -19.07
C VAL A 551 -26.95 8.01 -20.48
N GLY A 552 -26.23 7.57 -21.51
CA GLY A 552 -26.69 7.66 -22.90
C GLY A 552 -28.02 6.92 -23.14
N LEU A 553 -28.18 5.72 -22.60
CA LEU A 553 -29.45 4.98 -22.66
C LEU A 553 -30.60 5.73 -21.97
N GLN A 554 -30.36 6.31 -20.80
CA GLN A 554 -31.39 7.09 -20.10
C GLN A 554 -31.86 8.28 -20.93
N MET A 555 -30.93 8.95 -21.62
CA MET A 555 -31.25 10.04 -22.54
C MET A 555 -32.06 9.55 -23.75
N TYR A 556 -31.65 8.43 -24.35
CA TYR A 556 -32.37 7.82 -25.46
C TYR A 556 -33.79 7.40 -25.08
N ALA A 557 -33.97 6.73 -23.94
CA ALA A 557 -35.29 6.33 -23.43
C ALA A 557 -36.19 7.54 -23.13
N SER A 558 -35.60 8.63 -22.61
CA SER A 558 -36.32 9.89 -22.39
C SER A 558 -36.74 10.55 -23.70
N TYR A 559 -35.92 10.46 -24.74
CA TYR A 559 -36.23 10.96 -26.08
C TYR A 559 -37.32 10.14 -26.77
N LYS A 560 -37.18 8.81 -26.79
CA LYS A 560 -38.11 7.87 -27.43
C LYS A 560 -39.53 8.03 -26.90
N ARG A 561 -39.72 8.07 -25.57
CA ARG A 561 -41.04 8.28 -24.96
C ARG A 561 -41.66 9.62 -25.30
N LYS A 562 -40.88 10.69 -25.35
CA LYS A 562 -41.40 12.00 -25.75
C LYS A 562 -41.85 12.00 -27.21
N ARG A 563 -41.09 11.34 -28.09
CA ARG A 563 -41.45 11.13 -29.50
C ARG A 563 -42.74 10.33 -29.62
N GLU A 564 -42.92 9.26 -28.84
CA GLU A 564 -44.14 8.45 -28.82
C GLU A 564 -45.35 9.22 -28.29
N LYS A 565 -45.21 9.99 -27.19
CA LYS A 565 -46.27 10.89 -26.69
C LYS A 565 -46.72 11.89 -27.75
N ILE A 566 -45.78 12.52 -28.47
CA ILE A 566 -46.09 13.42 -29.58
C ILE A 566 -46.80 12.68 -30.72
N ARG A 567 -46.35 11.46 -31.06
CA ARG A 567 -46.97 10.63 -32.09
C ARG A 567 -48.42 10.26 -31.74
N HIS A 568 -48.69 9.88 -30.50
CA HIS A 568 -50.05 9.57 -30.02
C HIS A 568 -50.97 10.79 -30.07
N GLU A 569 -50.50 11.96 -29.64
CA GLU A 569 -51.27 13.20 -29.74
C GLU A 569 -51.57 13.58 -31.20
N LEU A 570 -50.58 13.44 -32.11
CA LEU A 570 -50.81 13.63 -33.54
C LEU A 570 -51.83 12.65 -34.11
N MET A 571 -51.80 11.37 -33.68
CA MET A 571 -52.81 10.38 -34.11
C MET A 571 -54.20 10.66 -33.55
N ARG A 572 -54.33 11.14 -32.30
CA ARG A 572 -55.62 11.60 -31.73
C ARG A 572 -56.20 12.78 -32.51
N ILE A 573 -55.37 13.76 -32.84
CA ILE A 573 -55.79 14.93 -33.64
C ILE A 573 -56.25 14.47 -35.03
N ALA A 574 -55.48 13.60 -35.69
CA ALA A 574 -55.85 13.05 -36.99
C ALA A 574 -57.19 12.27 -36.95
N GLN A 575 -57.44 11.49 -35.90
CA GLN A 575 -58.72 10.80 -35.69
C GLN A 575 -59.89 11.77 -35.42
N CYS A 576 -59.67 12.83 -34.63
CA CYS A 576 -60.67 13.89 -34.41
C CYS A 576 -61.03 14.63 -35.70
N CYS A 577 -60.04 15.00 -36.51
CA CYS A 577 -60.27 15.61 -37.83
C CYS A 577 -61.06 14.67 -38.75
N ARG A 578 -60.73 13.36 -38.76
CA ARG A 578 -61.44 12.37 -39.57
C ARG A 578 -62.91 12.18 -39.15
N ARG A 579 -63.22 12.21 -37.84
CA ARG A 579 -64.61 12.19 -37.32
C ARG A 579 -65.40 13.45 -37.66
N ARG A 580 -64.75 14.62 -37.65
CA ARG A 580 -65.40 15.91 -37.94
C ARG A 580 -65.76 16.06 -39.42
N VAL A 581 -65.02 15.43 -40.33
CA VAL A 581 -65.31 15.37 -41.78
C VAL A 581 -66.45 14.39 -42.11
N GLN A 582 -66.73 13.41 -41.25
CA GLN A 582 -67.78 12.40 -41.46
C GLN A 582 -69.15 12.75 -40.83
N SER A 583 -69.30 13.90 -40.16
CA SER A 583 -70.60 14.34 -39.64
C SER A 583 -71.37 15.12 -40.72
N PRO A 584 -72.59 14.69 -41.14
CA PRO A 584 -73.35 15.41 -42.15
C PRO A 584 -73.98 16.69 -41.59
N ALA A 585 -73.94 17.75 -42.39
CA ALA A 585 -74.59 19.03 -42.13
C ALA A 585 -76.13 18.91 -42.29
N SER A 586 -76.87 19.16 -41.21
CA SER A 586 -78.31 19.45 -41.17
C SER A 586 -78.52 20.17 -39.83
N SER A 587 -79.04 21.39 -39.69
CA SER A 587 -79.92 22.21 -40.52
C SER A 587 -79.78 23.67 -40.04
N ARG A 588 -79.71 24.66 -40.94
CA ARG A 588 -79.94 26.07 -40.60
C ARG A 588 -80.40 26.92 -41.80
N HIS A 589 -81.62 26.68 -42.23
CA HIS A 589 -82.57 27.63 -42.85
C HIS A 589 -83.89 27.29 -42.17
N ASP A 590 -84.69 28.18 -41.59
CA ASP A 590 -85.08 29.52 -41.97
C ASP A 590 -85.83 30.17 -40.77
N GLN A 591 -86.23 31.44 -40.91
CA GLN A 591 -87.19 32.22 -40.09
C GLN A 591 -86.64 33.24 -39.08
N THR A 592 -86.54 34.48 -39.55
CA THR A 592 -86.84 35.71 -38.80
C THR A 592 -88.16 36.28 -39.29
N ARG A 593 -89.19 36.40 -38.41
CA ARG A 593 -89.99 37.63 -38.18
C ARG A 593 -91.20 37.43 -37.26
N GLN A 594 -91.27 38.36 -36.30
CA GLN A 594 -92.43 39.13 -35.81
C GLN A 594 -93.42 38.57 -34.76
N ALA A 595 -93.50 39.37 -33.68
CA ALA A 595 -94.69 39.81 -32.94
C ALA A 595 -95.24 38.91 -31.81
N GLU A 596 -94.97 39.33 -30.57
CA GLU A 596 -95.94 39.35 -29.46
C GLU A 596 -97.16 40.23 -29.84
N PRO A 597 -98.38 40.08 -29.25
CA PRO A 597 -98.61 39.87 -27.82
C PRO A 597 -99.85 39.01 -27.42
N VAL A 598 -100.11 38.98 -26.11
CA VAL A 598 -101.41 38.82 -25.39
C VAL A 598 -101.58 37.52 -24.58
N GLU A 599 -101.50 37.69 -23.26
CA GLU A 599 -102.04 36.82 -22.22
C GLU A 599 -103.56 36.63 -22.36
N MET A 600 -104.08 35.41 -22.09
CA MET A 600 -105.24 35.23 -21.21
C MET A 600 -105.36 33.77 -20.74
N ASN A 601 -104.88 33.53 -19.52
CA ASN A 601 -105.61 32.93 -18.39
C ASN A 601 -106.75 31.90 -18.60
N LEU A 602 -106.68 30.89 -17.70
CA LEU A 602 -107.77 30.16 -16.99
C LEU A 602 -108.17 28.75 -17.48
N LEU A 603 -107.74 27.79 -16.63
CA LEU A 603 -108.53 26.79 -15.88
C LEU A 603 -109.12 25.52 -16.55
N SER A 604 -108.82 24.43 -15.82
CA SER A 604 -109.64 23.26 -15.47
C SER A 604 -110.02 22.27 -16.56
N THR A 605 -109.51 21.04 -16.40
CA THR A 605 -110.21 20.00 -15.62
C THR A 605 -109.23 19.26 -14.73
#